data_AF-A0A7S1M4F5-F1
#
_entry.id   AF-A0A7S1M4F5-F1
#
_cell.length_a   1.000
_cell.length_b   1.000
_cell.length_c   1.000
_cell.angle_alpha   90.00
_cell.angle_beta   90.00
_cell.angle_gamma   90.00
#
_symmetry.space_group_name_H-M   'P 1'
#
loop_
_entity.id
_entity.type
_entity.pdbx_description
1 polymer ?
#
loop_
_entity_poly.entity_id
_entity_poly.type
_entity_poly.pdbx_seq_one_letter_code
_entity_poly.pdbx_strand_id
1 'polypeptide(L)'
;GVHSVEPRSGKPRWYAPVPPHWAHSFTDGGVMLDPLGKVAFACSNNGHDKNGIMRAYRIEDGKRLWEKPLPTGCSSWPVIARTGDWGVLPAGHFVDTPLCMHLPNWLPINVKAFIHRLDMFLGDRMRLLAPLTDKKVRDVHTEIMAFNTTTGVTLWSYRTPDWLRLAARGDDEGLIPRTSSGRNPICLPTSWGTPTLSGDDTVYVGHVSGILYAVKDHNGDGRIDPDTEVSTFDMDAAPLPNNPAWAPGMMAVASCDTLFVFKS
;
A
#
# COMPACT_ATOMS: atom_id res chain seq x y z
N GLY A 1 -1.05 -19.05 0.73
CA GLY A 1 -1.26 -19.50 -0.67
C GLY A 1 -2.53 -18.84 -1.17
N VAL A 2 -2.96 -19.15 -2.39
CA VAL A 2 -4.23 -18.64 -2.94
C VAL A 2 -5.26 -19.75 -2.96
N HIS A 3 -6.43 -19.51 -2.39
CA HIS A 3 -7.55 -20.42 -2.38
C HIS A 3 -8.63 -19.91 -3.31
N SER A 4 -9.22 -20.81 -4.09
CA SER A 4 -10.51 -20.58 -4.74
C SER A 4 -11.56 -21.42 -4.05
N VAL A 5 -12.67 -20.79 -3.69
CA VAL A 5 -13.80 -21.42 -3.00
C VAL A 5 -15.08 -21.13 -3.77
N GLU A 6 -16.02 -22.05 -3.73
CA GLU A 6 -17.36 -21.81 -4.23
C GLU A 6 -18.08 -20.82 -3.28
N PRO A 7 -18.55 -19.65 -3.76
CA PRO A 7 -19.06 -18.60 -2.87
C PRO A 7 -20.25 -19.01 -2.00
N ARG A 8 -21.12 -19.90 -2.51
CA ARG A 8 -22.33 -20.33 -1.79
C ARG A 8 -22.07 -21.41 -0.76
N SER A 9 -21.19 -22.35 -1.07
CA SER A 9 -20.97 -23.54 -0.23
C SER A 9 -19.71 -23.44 0.62
N GLY A 10 -18.80 -22.51 0.30
CA GLY A 10 -17.47 -22.44 0.88
C GLY A 10 -16.55 -23.60 0.48
N LYS A 11 -17.00 -24.53 -0.37
CA LYS A 11 -16.20 -25.69 -0.77
C LYS A 11 -14.98 -25.25 -1.58
N PRO A 12 -13.78 -25.79 -1.29
CA PRO A 12 -12.60 -25.46 -2.06
C PRO A 12 -12.73 -25.98 -3.50
N ARG A 13 -12.37 -25.14 -4.46
CA ARG A 13 -12.22 -25.51 -5.89
C ARG A 13 -10.79 -25.93 -6.18
N TRP A 14 -9.84 -25.10 -5.77
CA TRP A 14 -8.41 -25.38 -5.89
C TRP A 14 -7.61 -24.56 -4.87
N TYR A 15 -6.36 -24.97 -4.69
CA TYR A 15 -5.39 -24.30 -3.83
C TYR A 15 -4.05 -24.20 -4.53
N ALA A 16 -3.52 -22.99 -4.64
CA ALA A 16 -2.17 -22.72 -5.09
C ALA A 16 -1.26 -22.50 -3.86
N PRO A 17 -0.36 -23.45 -3.53
CA PRO A 17 0.49 -23.32 -2.36
C PRO A 17 1.51 -22.19 -2.50
N VAL A 18 1.98 -21.68 -1.37
CA VAL A 18 3.16 -20.81 -1.33
C VAL A 18 4.38 -21.65 -1.74
N PRO A 19 5.24 -21.18 -2.65
CA PRO A 19 6.47 -21.90 -2.97
C PRO A 19 7.32 -22.14 -1.71
N PRO A 20 7.97 -23.31 -1.54
CA PRO A 20 8.67 -23.66 -0.31
C PRO A 20 9.76 -22.66 0.14
N HIS A 21 10.40 -21.97 -0.80
CA HIS A 21 11.41 -20.95 -0.52
C HIS A 21 10.84 -19.63 0.03
N TRP A 22 9.51 -19.48 0.08
CA TRP A 22 8.80 -18.35 0.67
C TRP A 22 8.01 -18.74 1.93
N ALA A 23 8.62 -19.51 2.83
CA ALA A 23 7.97 -19.99 4.05
C ALA A 23 7.32 -18.88 4.92
N HIS A 24 7.83 -17.65 4.85
CA HIS A 24 7.28 -16.47 5.53
C HIS A 24 6.69 -15.50 4.51
N SER A 25 5.54 -15.89 3.94
CA SER A 25 4.77 -15.08 3.01
C SER A 25 3.46 -14.63 3.65
N PHE A 26 3.10 -13.37 3.48
CA PHE A 26 1.83 -12.79 3.93
C PHE A 26 1.38 -11.69 2.97
N THR A 27 0.12 -11.29 3.06
CA THR A 27 -0.40 -10.14 2.32
C THR A 27 -1.53 -9.52 3.11
N ASP A 28 -1.57 -8.19 3.14
CA ASP A 28 -2.78 -7.42 3.51
C ASP A 28 -3.64 -7.12 2.27
N GLY A 29 -3.13 -7.53 1.10
CA GLY A 29 -3.73 -7.36 -0.20
C GLY A 29 -4.88 -8.32 -0.49
N GLY A 30 -5.64 -8.00 -1.53
CA GLY A 30 -6.67 -8.83 -2.13
C GLY A 30 -6.23 -9.52 -3.43
N VAL A 31 -7.21 -10.13 -4.09
CA VAL A 31 -7.09 -10.73 -5.41
C VAL A 31 -7.93 -9.92 -6.38
N MET A 32 -7.37 -9.59 -7.54
CA MET A 32 -8.12 -8.96 -8.63
C MET A 32 -8.29 -9.93 -9.78
N LEU A 33 -9.44 -9.88 -10.44
CA LEU A 33 -9.70 -10.67 -11.64
C LEU A 33 -9.47 -9.83 -12.90
N ASP A 34 -9.07 -10.48 -13.99
CA ASP A 34 -9.20 -9.87 -15.31
C ASP A 34 -10.69 -9.63 -15.66
N PRO A 35 -11.00 -8.76 -16.64
CA PRO A 35 -12.38 -8.48 -17.04
C PRO A 35 -13.19 -9.71 -17.49
N LEU A 36 -12.52 -10.80 -17.90
CA LEU A 36 -13.14 -12.05 -18.31
C LEU A 36 -13.27 -13.08 -17.18
N GLY A 37 -12.75 -12.80 -15.98
CA GLY A 37 -12.75 -13.72 -14.84
C GLY A 37 -11.97 -15.02 -15.06
N LYS A 38 -10.99 -15.03 -15.97
CA LYS A 38 -10.14 -16.18 -16.32
C LYS A 38 -8.82 -16.17 -15.59
N VAL A 39 -8.35 -15.00 -15.14
CA VAL A 39 -7.05 -14.82 -14.48
C VAL A 39 -7.23 -14.05 -13.17
N ALA A 40 -6.66 -14.58 -12.09
CA ALA A 40 -6.50 -13.89 -10.82
C ALA A 40 -5.09 -13.33 -10.68
N PHE A 41 -4.99 -12.09 -10.23
CA PHE A 41 -3.74 -11.42 -9.89
C PHE A 41 -3.70 -11.20 -8.39
N ALA A 42 -2.58 -11.55 -7.77
CA ALA A 42 -2.36 -11.37 -6.35
C ALA A 42 -0.92 -10.94 -6.11
N CYS A 43 -0.69 -10.21 -5.03
CA CYS A 43 0.66 -9.98 -4.54
C CYS A 43 0.80 -10.38 -3.08
N SER A 44 2.05 -10.59 -2.67
CA SER A 44 2.39 -10.93 -1.30
C SER A 44 3.76 -10.38 -0.94
N ASN A 45 3.93 -10.06 0.33
CA ASN A 45 5.21 -9.91 0.98
C ASN A 45 5.85 -11.25 1.26
N ASN A 46 7.16 -11.35 1.08
CA ASN A 46 7.95 -12.50 1.49
C ASN A 46 9.15 -12.09 2.32
N GLY A 47 9.56 -12.97 3.23
CA GLY A 47 10.76 -12.77 4.05
C GLY A 47 10.62 -11.60 5.01
N HIS A 48 9.45 -11.45 5.65
CA HIS A 48 9.11 -10.33 6.52
C HIS A 48 9.17 -8.99 5.79
N ASP A 49 8.35 -8.85 4.74
CA ASP A 49 8.23 -7.60 3.98
C ASP A 49 9.51 -7.17 3.22
N LYS A 50 10.54 -8.01 3.14
CA LYS A 50 11.77 -7.66 2.41
C LYS A 50 11.58 -7.65 0.89
N ASN A 51 10.76 -8.55 0.37
CA ASN A 51 10.54 -8.69 -1.07
C ASN A 51 9.06 -8.90 -1.36
N GLY A 52 8.50 -8.11 -2.27
CA GLY A 52 7.17 -8.35 -2.82
C GLY A 52 7.24 -9.32 -3.99
N ILE A 53 6.16 -10.07 -4.21
CA ILE A 53 5.98 -10.87 -5.41
C ILE A 53 4.55 -10.70 -5.92
N MET A 54 4.43 -10.41 -7.21
CA MET A 54 3.17 -10.42 -7.95
C MET A 54 3.04 -11.73 -8.74
N ARG A 55 1.83 -12.28 -8.80
CA ARG A 55 1.54 -13.56 -9.47
C ARG A 55 0.24 -13.47 -10.24
N ALA A 56 0.18 -14.19 -11.36
CA ALA A 56 -1.07 -14.48 -12.06
C ALA A 56 -1.39 -15.97 -11.97
N TYR A 57 -2.68 -16.27 -11.80
CA TYR A 57 -3.22 -17.61 -11.68
C TYR A 57 -4.39 -17.79 -12.62
N ARG A 58 -4.46 -18.92 -13.32
CA ARG A 58 -5.66 -19.31 -14.06
C ARG A 58 -6.77 -19.68 -13.09
N ILE A 59 -7.95 -19.10 -13.25
CA ILE A 59 -9.09 -19.29 -12.35
C ILE A 59 -9.69 -20.70 -12.43
N GLU A 60 -9.53 -21.39 -13.56
CA GLU A 60 -10.09 -22.73 -13.75
C GLU A 60 -9.47 -23.76 -12.80
N ASP A 61 -8.15 -23.74 -12.63
CA ASP A 61 -7.40 -24.79 -11.96
C ASP A 61 -6.33 -24.29 -10.96
N GLY A 62 -6.20 -22.97 -10.79
CA GLY A 62 -5.20 -22.37 -9.92
C GLY A 62 -3.77 -22.43 -10.46
N LYS A 63 -3.57 -22.82 -11.73
CA LYS A 63 -2.22 -22.88 -12.32
C LYS A 63 -1.62 -21.48 -12.36
N ARG A 64 -0.44 -21.32 -11.75
CA ARG A 64 0.34 -20.09 -11.86
C ARG A 64 0.82 -19.89 -13.31
N LEU A 65 0.43 -18.77 -13.90
CA LEU A 65 0.79 -18.40 -15.28
C LEU A 65 2.17 -17.76 -15.33
N TRP A 66 2.42 -16.81 -14.42
CA TRP A 66 3.70 -16.15 -14.26
C TRP A 66 3.89 -15.67 -12.81
N GLU A 67 5.13 -15.31 -12.50
CA GLU A 67 5.55 -14.73 -11.22
C GLU A 67 6.56 -13.62 -11.48
N LYS A 68 6.43 -12.51 -10.75
CA LYS A 68 7.31 -11.36 -10.85
C LYS A 68 7.76 -10.90 -9.46
N PRO A 69 9.08 -10.96 -9.17
CA PRO A 69 9.66 -10.25 -8.05
C PRO A 69 9.44 -8.74 -8.19
N LEU A 70 9.13 -8.10 -7.08
CA LEU A 70 8.94 -6.65 -6.99
C LEU A 70 10.16 -6.02 -6.28
N PRO A 71 10.47 -4.75 -6.56
CA PRO A 71 11.63 -4.07 -5.98
C PRO A 71 11.52 -3.88 -4.47
N THR A 72 10.29 -3.85 -3.94
CA THR A 72 9.99 -3.65 -2.51
C THR A 72 8.89 -4.62 -2.07
N GLY A 73 8.48 -4.56 -0.80
CA GLY A 73 7.29 -5.25 -0.31
C GLY A 73 6.03 -4.95 -1.14
N CYS A 74 5.04 -5.84 -1.10
CA CYS A 74 3.72 -5.61 -1.69
C CYS A 74 2.62 -5.90 -0.67
N SER A 75 2.09 -4.80 -0.13
CA SER A 75 1.06 -4.80 0.92
C SER A 75 -0.27 -4.23 0.43
N SER A 76 -0.42 -4.07 -0.89
CA SER A 76 -1.65 -3.64 -1.55
C SER A 76 -2.12 -4.75 -2.50
N TRP A 77 -2.93 -4.45 -3.50
CA TRP A 77 -3.37 -5.41 -4.50
C TRP A 77 -3.42 -4.79 -5.90
N PRO A 78 -3.34 -5.62 -6.95
CA PRO A 78 -3.35 -5.10 -8.30
C PRO A 78 -4.75 -4.61 -8.70
N VAL A 79 -4.80 -3.62 -9.58
CA VAL A 79 -6.01 -3.27 -10.34
C VAL A 79 -5.78 -3.58 -11.81
N ILE A 80 -6.77 -4.13 -12.49
CA ILE A 80 -6.67 -4.50 -13.91
C ILE A 80 -7.50 -3.53 -14.72
N ALA A 81 -6.92 -3.03 -15.81
CA ALA A 81 -7.61 -2.13 -16.72
C ALA A 81 -8.81 -2.82 -17.37
N ARG A 82 -9.76 -2.02 -17.84
CA ARG A 82 -11.01 -2.53 -18.46
C ARG A 82 -10.74 -3.40 -19.69
N THR A 83 -9.69 -3.08 -20.43
CA THR A 83 -9.19 -3.81 -21.59
C THR A 83 -8.58 -5.16 -21.22
N GLY A 84 -8.09 -5.31 -19.98
CA GLY A 84 -7.54 -6.55 -19.44
C GLY A 84 -6.11 -6.87 -19.89
N ASP A 85 -5.50 -6.04 -20.74
CA ASP A 85 -4.14 -6.19 -21.28
C ASP A 85 -3.04 -5.64 -20.35
N TRP A 86 -3.39 -4.69 -19.48
CA TRP A 86 -2.50 -4.17 -18.45
C TRP A 86 -3.19 -4.01 -17.08
N GLY A 87 -2.37 -3.86 -16.06
CA GLY A 87 -2.79 -3.57 -14.70
C GLY A 87 -1.75 -2.75 -13.95
N VAL A 88 -2.09 -2.33 -12.73
CA VAL A 88 -1.22 -1.53 -11.87
C VAL A 88 -1.14 -2.13 -10.49
N LEU A 89 0.05 -2.06 -9.90
CA LEU A 89 0.33 -2.51 -8.56
C LEU A 89 1.26 -1.52 -7.87
N PRO A 90 0.86 -0.92 -6.74
CA PRO A 90 1.78 -0.18 -5.90
C PRO A 90 2.55 -1.15 -4.98
N ALA A 91 3.84 -0.93 -4.87
CA ALA A 91 4.78 -1.69 -4.05
C ALA A 91 5.45 -0.77 -3.04
N GLY A 92 5.58 -1.23 -1.80
CA GLY A 92 6.21 -0.48 -0.73
C GLY A 92 6.26 -1.29 0.56
N HIS A 93 7.28 -1.04 1.38
CA HIS A 93 7.45 -1.67 2.68
C HIS A 93 6.49 -1.12 3.74
N PHE A 94 6.11 -1.93 4.72
CA PHE A 94 5.36 -1.43 5.88
C PHE A 94 6.13 -0.35 6.65
N VAL A 95 5.38 0.62 7.14
CA VAL A 95 5.81 1.49 8.22
C VAL A 95 5.61 0.78 9.58
N ASP A 96 6.23 1.30 10.62
CA ASP A 96 6.07 0.83 12.00
C ASP A 96 5.08 1.74 12.76
N THR A 97 5.06 1.62 14.08
CA THR A 97 4.29 2.47 15.00
C THR A 97 5.11 3.70 15.44
N PRO A 98 4.46 4.74 16.01
CA PRO A 98 5.13 5.93 16.52
C PRO A 98 6.31 5.64 17.45
N LEU A 99 7.38 6.44 17.37
CA LEU A 99 8.64 6.25 18.12
C LEU A 99 8.40 6.01 19.61
N CYS A 100 7.51 6.79 20.22
CA CYS A 100 7.27 6.73 21.66
C CYS A 100 6.64 5.41 22.14
N MET A 101 6.08 4.61 21.23
CA MET A 101 5.57 3.26 21.54
C MET A 101 6.71 2.24 21.67
N HIS A 102 7.87 2.49 21.07
CA HIS A 102 9.08 1.66 21.20
C HIS A 102 9.98 2.07 22.37
N LEU A 103 9.66 3.18 23.05
CA LEU A 103 10.41 3.61 24.22
C LEU A 103 10.18 2.66 25.41
N PRO A 104 11.22 2.38 26.22
CA PRO A 104 11.12 1.49 27.37
C PRO A 104 9.91 1.77 28.28
N ASN A 105 9.25 0.73 28.76
CA ASN A 105 8.05 0.85 29.59
C ASN A 105 8.29 1.49 30.96
N TRP A 106 9.54 1.52 31.44
CA TRP A 106 9.91 2.20 32.69
C TRP A 106 9.95 3.73 32.55
N LEU A 107 9.94 4.27 31.33
CA LEU A 107 9.90 5.72 31.13
C LEU A 107 8.52 6.28 31.50
N PRO A 108 8.45 7.31 32.36
CA PRO A 108 7.20 7.98 32.69
C PRO A 108 6.47 8.51 31.45
N ILE A 109 5.14 8.49 31.50
CA ILE A 109 4.28 8.88 30.35
C ILE A 109 4.54 10.32 29.88
N ASN A 110 4.85 11.25 30.79
CA ASN A 110 5.20 12.63 30.46
C ASN A 110 6.53 12.73 29.70
N VAL A 111 7.49 11.84 29.96
CA VAL A 111 8.74 11.76 29.22
C VAL A 111 8.49 11.19 27.81
N LYS A 112 7.68 10.13 27.69
CA LYS A 112 7.27 9.59 26.38
C LYS A 112 6.54 10.64 25.55
N ALA A 113 5.62 11.39 26.15
CA ALA A 113 4.89 12.47 25.50
C ALA A 113 5.82 13.62 25.06
N PHE A 114 6.83 13.97 25.84
CA PHE A 114 7.83 14.96 25.45
C PHE A 114 8.65 14.48 24.24
N ILE A 115 9.16 13.24 24.28
CA ILE A 115 9.92 12.67 23.16
C ILE A 115 9.06 12.60 21.89
N HIS A 116 7.79 12.24 22.02
CA HIS A 116 6.85 12.25 20.89
C HIS A 116 6.66 13.64 20.28
N ARG A 117 6.50 14.69 21.12
CA ARG A 117 6.41 16.08 20.61
C ARG A 117 7.71 16.54 19.93
N LEU A 118 8.87 16.09 20.44
CA LEU A 118 10.16 16.36 19.82
C LEU A 118 10.29 15.65 18.46
N ASP A 119 9.89 14.39 18.37
CA ASP A 119 9.78 13.64 17.11
C ASP A 119 8.91 14.40 16.09
N MET A 120 7.70 14.79 16.49
CA MET A 120 6.80 15.60 15.66
C MET A 120 7.46 16.88 15.16
N PHE A 121 8.15 17.61 16.04
CA PHE A 121 8.86 18.83 15.69
C PHE A 121 10.01 18.59 14.70
N LEU A 122 10.71 17.46 14.80
CA LEU A 122 11.83 17.13 13.92
C LEU A 122 11.38 16.72 12.51
N GLY A 123 10.13 16.28 12.34
CA GLY A 123 9.63 15.83 11.03
C GLY A 123 10.46 14.66 10.49
N ASP A 124 10.92 14.77 9.24
CA ASP A 124 11.81 13.79 8.61
C ASP A 124 13.18 13.64 9.31
N ARG A 125 13.56 14.60 10.16
CA ARG A 125 14.78 14.53 10.99
C ARG A 125 14.60 13.67 12.24
N MET A 126 13.43 13.05 12.43
CA MET A 126 13.15 12.10 13.51
C MET A 126 14.21 10.99 13.63
N ARG A 127 14.90 10.65 12.52
CA ARG A 127 16.05 9.73 12.50
C ARG A 127 17.17 10.08 13.49
N LEU A 128 17.30 11.35 13.88
CA LEU A 128 18.23 11.76 14.94
C LEU A 128 17.90 11.14 16.30
N LEU A 129 16.64 10.73 16.50
CA LEU A 129 16.16 10.04 17.69
C LEU A 129 16.23 8.51 17.57
N ALA A 130 16.64 7.95 16.42
CA ALA A 130 16.75 6.51 16.23
C ALA A 130 17.56 5.78 17.33
N PRO A 131 18.67 6.34 17.87
CA PRO A 131 19.41 5.70 18.96
C PRO A 131 18.62 5.52 20.26
N LEU A 132 17.48 6.20 20.43
CA LEU A 132 16.60 6.04 21.59
C LEU A 132 15.73 4.77 21.52
N THR A 133 15.75 4.06 20.39
CA THR A 133 14.96 2.85 20.16
C THR A 133 15.82 1.71 19.64
N ASP A 134 15.34 0.49 19.81
CA ASP A 134 15.92 -0.72 19.21
C ASP A 134 15.51 -0.89 17.73
N LYS A 135 14.59 -0.07 17.24
CA LYS A 135 14.11 -0.08 15.87
C LYS A 135 15.06 0.65 14.93
N LYS A 136 15.39 -0.02 13.83
CA LYS A 136 16.08 0.62 12.71
C LYS A 136 15.07 1.44 11.92
N VAL A 137 15.22 2.76 11.93
CA VAL A 137 14.50 3.63 10.99
C VAL A 137 15.03 3.33 9.60
N ARG A 138 14.14 2.87 8.72
CA ARG A 138 14.45 2.57 7.32
C ARG A 138 13.73 3.55 6.42
N ASP A 139 14.38 3.91 5.33
CA ASP A 139 13.77 4.60 4.20
C ASP A 139 12.73 3.66 3.60
N VAL A 140 11.49 4.12 3.54
CA VAL A 140 10.41 3.37 2.92
C VAL A 140 10.38 3.76 1.46
N HIS A 141 11.06 2.97 0.64
CA HIS A 141 11.01 3.05 -0.80
C HIS A 141 9.68 2.53 -1.30
N THR A 142 9.04 3.30 -2.19
CA THR A 142 7.74 2.95 -2.74
C THR A 142 7.64 3.31 -4.21
N GLU A 143 6.87 2.51 -4.95
CA GLU A 143 6.74 2.62 -6.40
C GLU A 143 5.35 2.21 -6.87
N ILE A 144 4.82 2.90 -7.86
CA ILE A 144 3.60 2.51 -8.60
C ILE A 144 4.06 1.87 -9.91
N MET A 145 3.65 0.64 -10.19
CA MET A 145 4.10 -0.09 -11.38
C MET A 145 2.93 -0.52 -12.24
N ALA A 146 2.94 -0.16 -13.53
CA ALA A 146 2.09 -0.82 -14.51
C ALA A 146 2.77 -2.06 -15.08
N PHE A 147 1.96 -3.06 -15.41
CA PHE A 147 2.42 -4.32 -15.95
C PHE A 147 1.48 -4.87 -17.02
N ASN A 148 2.04 -5.61 -17.97
CA ASN A 148 1.28 -6.41 -18.91
C ASN A 148 0.69 -7.63 -18.20
N THR A 149 -0.61 -7.86 -18.31
CA THR A 149 -1.31 -8.93 -17.58
C THR A 149 -0.96 -10.34 -18.07
N THR A 150 -0.51 -10.47 -19.32
CA THR A 150 -0.17 -11.76 -19.93
C THR A 150 1.23 -12.20 -19.57
N THR A 151 2.18 -11.26 -19.50
CA THR A 151 3.62 -11.57 -19.32
C THR A 151 4.17 -11.16 -17.97
N GLY A 152 3.49 -10.27 -17.25
CA GLY A 152 3.98 -9.62 -16.04
C GLY A 152 5.03 -8.53 -16.29
N VAL A 153 5.46 -8.28 -17.53
CA VAL A 153 6.49 -7.28 -17.86
C VAL A 153 6.05 -5.88 -17.42
N THR A 154 6.97 -5.10 -16.83
CA THR A 154 6.70 -3.70 -16.46
C THR A 154 6.49 -2.88 -17.72
N LEU A 155 5.42 -2.09 -17.78
CA LEU A 155 5.16 -1.15 -18.88
C LEU A 155 5.76 0.22 -18.57
N TRP A 156 5.44 0.74 -17.39
CA TRP A 156 6.02 1.94 -16.81
C TRP A 156 6.07 1.79 -15.29
N SER A 157 6.85 2.63 -14.64
CA SER A 157 6.82 2.75 -13.19
C SER A 157 7.10 4.18 -12.74
N TYR A 158 6.59 4.52 -11.56
CA TYR A 158 6.75 5.81 -10.94
C TYR A 158 7.18 5.63 -9.49
N ARG A 159 8.42 6.04 -9.20
CA ARG A 159 8.96 6.06 -7.84
C ARG A 159 8.52 7.33 -7.13
N THR A 160 7.86 7.17 -5.99
CA THR A 160 7.48 8.34 -5.18
C THR A 160 8.60 8.77 -4.24
N PRO A 161 8.54 9.98 -3.65
CA PRO A 161 9.49 10.37 -2.62
C PRO A 161 9.53 9.35 -1.47
N ASP A 162 10.73 9.01 -1.02
CA ASP A 162 10.91 8.07 0.08
C ASP A 162 10.23 8.60 1.35
N TRP A 163 9.51 7.72 2.06
CA TRP A 163 8.94 8.08 3.37
C TRP A 163 9.97 7.84 4.47
N LEU A 164 10.26 8.90 5.24
CA LEU A 164 11.42 8.93 6.13
C LEU A 164 11.07 8.73 7.61
N ARG A 165 9.78 8.71 7.96
CA ARG A 165 9.28 8.53 9.34
C ARG A 165 9.03 7.05 9.66
N LEU A 166 9.03 6.72 10.95
CA LEU A 166 8.68 5.37 11.41
C LEU A 166 7.20 5.06 11.20
N ALA A 167 6.30 5.94 11.61
CA ALA A 167 4.86 5.71 11.51
C ALA A 167 4.27 6.29 10.23
N ALA A 168 3.04 5.87 9.94
CA ALA A 168 2.23 6.50 8.90
C ALA A 168 1.88 7.94 9.27
N ARG A 169 1.71 8.80 8.26
CA ARG A 169 1.14 10.13 8.50
C ARG A 169 -0.26 9.99 9.11
N GLY A 170 -0.57 10.81 10.11
CA GLY A 170 -1.79 10.74 10.90
C GLY A 170 -1.67 9.82 12.12
N ASP A 171 -0.79 8.82 12.13
CA ASP A 171 -0.58 7.98 13.32
C ASP A 171 0.28 8.65 14.37
N ASP A 172 1.33 9.37 13.96
CA ASP A 172 2.10 10.18 14.90
C ASP A 172 1.24 11.33 15.42
N GLU A 173 0.64 12.13 14.52
CA GLU A 173 -0.18 13.29 14.85
C GLU A 173 -1.41 12.93 15.70
N GLY A 174 -2.03 11.79 15.40
CA GLY A 174 -3.25 11.31 16.04
C GLY A 174 -3.04 10.61 17.38
N LEU A 175 -1.81 10.20 17.72
CA LEU A 175 -1.55 9.31 18.85
C LEU A 175 -2.12 9.83 20.19
N ILE A 176 -1.69 11.03 20.60
CA ILE A 176 -2.12 11.64 21.87
C ILE A 176 -3.63 11.92 21.88
N PRO A 177 -4.22 12.65 20.90
CA PRO A 177 -5.64 12.97 20.95
C PRO A 177 -6.52 11.70 20.90
N ARG A 178 -6.19 10.70 20.08
CA ARG A 178 -6.94 9.43 20.04
C ARG A 178 -6.86 8.69 21.38
N THR A 179 -5.67 8.56 21.97
CA THR A 179 -5.48 7.95 23.29
C THR A 179 -6.29 8.68 24.37
N SER A 180 -6.24 10.01 24.41
CA SER A 180 -6.95 10.82 25.41
C SER A 180 -8.48 10.72 25.30
N SER A 181 -8.99 10.42 24.10
CA SER A 181 -10.41 10.21 23.83
C SER A 181 -10.87 8.75 23.96
N GLY A 182 -9.99 7.85 24.40
CA GLY A 182 -10.29 6.41 24.53
C GLY A 182 -10.48 5.69 23.19
N ARG A 183 -10.00 6.28 22.09
CA ARG A 183 -10.01 5.66 20.75
C ARG A 183 -8.73 4.84 20.53
N ASN A 184 -8.73 4.02 19.49
CA ASN A 184 -7.51 3.32 19.06
C ASN A 184 -6.39 4.34 18.81
N PRO A 185 -5.21 4.18 19.45
CA PRO A 185 -4.15 5.17 19.39
C PRO A 185 -3.57 5.34 17.98
N ILE A 186 -3.56 4.26 17.19
CA ILE A 186 -2.98 4.19 15.86
C ILE A 186 -3.86 3.37 14.93
N CYS A 187 -3.69 3.59 13.64
CA CYS A 187 -4.35 2.94 12.52
C CYS A 187 -3.47 1.83 11.92
N LEU A 188 -2.15 2.07 11.86
CA LEU A 188 -1.13 1.21 11.29
C LEU A 188 -1.45 0.75 9.85
N PRO A 189 -1.66 1.69 8.90
CA PRO A 189 -1.96 1.33 7.53
C PRO A 189 -0.75 0.72 6.82
N THR A 190 -1.03 0.08 5.70
CA THR A 190 -0.04 -0.36 4.72
C THR A 190 0.66 0.84 4.07
N SER A 191 1.78 0.60 3.37
CA SER A 191 2.49 1.64 2.60
C SER A 191 1.64 2.33 1.54
N TRP A 192 0.64 1.59 1.05
CA TRP A 192 -0.22 1.99 -0.04
C TRP A 192 -1.66 1.59 0.25
N GLY A 193 -2.58 2.47 -0.14
CA GLY A 193 -3.96 2.11 -0.40
C GLY A 193 -4.09 1.21 -1.64
N THR A 194 -5.32 0.90 -1.98
CA THR A 194 -5.68 0.08 -3.14
C THR A 194 -5.70 0.94 -4.40
N PRO A 195 -4.92 0.66 -5.46
CA PRO A 195 -5.05 1.46 -6.67
C PRO A 195 -6.45 1.31 -7.28
N THR A 196 -7.00 2.40 -7.81
CA THR A 196 -8.19 2.34 -8.68
C THR A 196 -7.91 3.04 -10.00
N LEU A 197 -8.46 2.49 -11.08
CA LEU A 197 -8.43 3.09 -12.41
C LEU A 197 -9.73 3.85 -12.66
N SER A 198 -9.59 5.08 -13.09
CA SER A 198 -10.70 5.87 -13.60
C SER A 198 -11.03 5.48 -15.05
N GLY A 199 -12.10 6.06 -15.61
CA GLY A 199 -12.58 5.72 -16.95
C GLY A 199 -11.65 6.15 -18.09
N ASP A 200 -10.69 7.02 -17.82
CA ASP A 200 -9.68 7.48 -18.77
C ASP A 200 -8.30 6.84 -18.51
N ASP A 201 -8.24 5.78 -17.69
CA ASP A 201 -7.03 5.06 -17.30
C ASP A 201 -6.07 5.81 -16.35
N THR A 202 -6.50 6.93 -15.74
CA THR A 202 -5.74 7.53 -14.63
C THR A 202 -5.79 6.63 -13.39
N VAL A 203 -4.62 6.36 -12.82
CA VAL A 203 -4.43 5.58 -11.59
C VAL A 203 -4.56 6.49 -10.39
N TYR A 204 -5.45 6.15 -9.45
CA TYR A 204 -5.56 6.83 -8.17
C TYR A 204 -5.16 5.90 -7.04
N VAL A 205 -4.24 6.35 -6.17
CA VAL A 205 -3.74 5.54 -5.05
C VAL A 205 -3.25 6.42 -3.91
N GLY A 206 -3.69 6.13 -2.69
CA GLY A 206 -3.19 6.80 -1.49
C GLY A 206 -1.85 6.20 -1.04
N HIS A 207 -0.95 7.03 -0.54
CA HIS A 207 0.34 6.64 0.02
C HIS A 207 0.41 6.87 1.52
N VAL A 208 1.25 6.11 2.23
CA VAL A 208 1.46 6.22 3.68
C VAL A 208 1.94 7.59 4.17
N SER A 209 2.45 8.43 3.26
CA SER A 209 2.75 9.84 3.53
C SER A 209 1.53 10.75 3.61
N GLY A 210 0.32 10.21 3.48
CA GLY A 210 -0.94 10.97 3.39
C GLY A 210 -1.16 11.63 2.04
N ILE A 211 -0.33 11.37 1.03
CA ILE A 211 -0.52 11.90 -0.32
C ILE A 211 -1.39 10.95 -1.15
N LEU A 212 -2.46 11.46 -1.75
CA LEU A 212 -3.21 10.80 -2.80
C LEU A 212 -2.57 11.15 -4.15
N TYR A 213 -2.15 10.13 -4.89
CA TYR A 213 -1.56 10.28 -6.22
C TYR A 213 -2.60 9.99 -7.29
N ALA A 214 -2.58 10.79 -8.36
CA ALA A 214 -3.20 10.51 -9.64
C ALA A 214 -2.09 10.42 -10.69
N VAL A 215 -1.92 9.26 -11.33
CA VAL A 215 -0.79 8.96 -12.23
C VAL A 215 -1.31 8.44 -13.57
N LYS A 216 -0.80 8.99 -14.68
CA LYS A 216 -1.13 8.54 -16.02
C LYS A 216 0.01 8.83 -17.00
N ASP A 217 0.50 7.79 -17.67
CA ASP A 217 1.38 7.91 -18.84
C ASP A 217 0.55 8.43 -20.02
N HIS A 218 0.43 9.76 -20.16
CA HIS A 218 -0.44 10.37 -21.18
C HIS A 218 0.26 10.47 -22.53
N ASN A 219 1.58 10.44 -22.57
CA ASN A 219 2.37 10.52 -23.79
C ASN A 219 2.70 9.13 -24.38
N GLY A 220 2.57 8.06 -23.59
CA GLY A 220 2.73 6.67 -23.99
C GLY A 220 4.18 6.24 -24.21
N ASP A 221 5.15 6.93 -23.60
CA ASP A 221 6.59 6.64 -23.76
C ASP A 221 7.13 5.63 -22.74
N GLY A 222 6.28 5.18 -21.81
CA GLY A 222 6.63 4.22 -20.77
C GLY A 222 7.38 4.82 -19.59
N ARG A 223 7.43 6.16 -19.46
CA ARG A 223 8.10 6.89 -18.39
C ARG A 223 7.17 7.94 -17.81
N ILE A 224 6.99 7.90 -16.49
CA ILE A 224 6.15 8.88 -15.80
C ILE A 224 6.96 10.15 -15.49
N ASP A 225 6.57 11.27 -16.08
CA ASP A 225 7.07 12.61 -15.76
C ASP A 225 6.35 13.17 -14.51
N PRO A 226 7.04 13.39 -13.38
CA PRO A 226 6.43 13.91 -12.16
C PRO A 226 5.78 15.28 -12.31
N ASP A 227 6.19 16.10 -13.28
CA ASP A 227 5.71 17.47 -13.44
C ASP A 227 4.45 17.55 -14.33
N THR A 228 4.21 16.54 -15.17
CA THR A 228 3.12 16.57 -16.17
C THR A 228 2.18 15.37 -16.11
N GLU A 229 2.60 14.26 -15.53
CA GLU A 229 1.86 12.98 -15.49
C GLU A 229 1.42 12.56 -14.09
N VAL A 230 1.78 13.37 -13.09
CA VAL A 230 1.45 13.12 -11.69
C VAL A 230 0.75 14.33 -11.11
N SER A 231 -0.42 14.10 -10.52
CA SER A 231 -1.10 15.06 -9.67
C SER A 231 -1.19 14.53 -8.25
N THR A 232 -1.11 15.40 -7.26
CA THR A 232 -1.12 15.03 -5.85
C THR A 232 -2.14 15.82 -5.05
N PHE A 233 -2.67 15.19 -4.00
CA PHE A 233 -3.51 15.84 -2.99
C PHE A 233 -3.08 15.40 -1.59
N ASP A 234 -2.83 16.34 -0.70
CA ASP A 234 -2.46 16.05 0.68
C ASP A 234 -3.72 15.80 1.53
N MET A 235 -3.88 14.55 1.98
CA MET A 235 -4.97 14.11 2.85
C MET A 235 -4.65 14.28 4.33
N ASP A 236 -3.44 14.74 4.68
CA ASP A 236 -2.94 14.93 6.05
C ASP A 236 -2.89 13.66 6.93
N ALA A 237 -3.38 12.53 6.41
CA ALA A 237 -3.39 11.24 7.07
C ALA A 237 -3.30 10.14 6.02
N ALA A 238 -2.62 9.06 6.38
CA ALA A 238 -2.43 7.91 5.53
C ALA A 238 -3.77 7.23 5.17
N PRO A 239 -3.89 6.66 3.96
CA PRO A 239 -5.05 5.91 3.52
C PRO A 239 -5.28 4.66 4.37
N LEU A 240 -6.55 4.29 4.61
CA LEU A 240 -6.89 2.93 5.01
C LEU A 240 -6.67 1.95 3.85
N PRO A 241 -6.50 0.64 4.10
CA PRO A 241 -6.62 -0.37 3.05
C PRO A 241 -7.98 -0.24 2.35
N ASN A 242 -8.05 -0.48 1.04
CA ASN A 242 -9.30 -0.51 0.23
C ASN A 242 -9.85 0.88 -0.19
N ASN A 243 -8.98 1.81 -0.58
CA ASN A 243 -9.34 3.12 -1.15
C ASN A 243 -8.46 3.46 -2.36
N PRO A 244 -8.88 4.30 -3.32
CA PRO A 244 -10.11 5.09 -3.36
C PRO A 244 -11.34 4.31 -3.88
N ALA A 245 -12.54 4.86 -3.71
CA ALA A 245 -13.80 4.33 -4.25
C ALA A 245 -14.46 5.33 -5.20
N TRP A 246 -15.14 4.83 -6.22
CA TRP A 246 -15.75 5.65 -7.28
C TRP A 246 -17.25 5.41 -7.42
N ALA A 247 -17.96 6.48 -7.73
CA ALA A 247 -19.33 6.46 -8.23
C ALA A 247 -19.49 7.56 -9.32
N PRO A 248 -20.56 7.54 -10.13
CA PRO A 248 -20.76 8.58 -11.14
C PRO A 248 -20.72 9.98 -10.53
N GLY A 249 -19.81 10.84 -10.99
CA GLY A 249 -19.69 12.22 -10.50
C GLY A 249 -18.87 12.39 -9.21
N MET A 250 -18.34 11.30 -8.61
CA MET A 250 -17.64 11.39 -7.34
C MET A 250 -16.56 10.32 -7.10
N MET A 251 -15.55 10.70 -6.32
CA MET A 251 -14.56 9.80 -5.75
C MET A 251 -14.53 10.00 -4.23
N ALA A 252 -14.36 8.92 -3.46
CA ALA A 252 -14.22 8.97 -2.01
C ALA A 252 -12.96 8.24 -1.55
N VAL A 253 -12.24 8.81 -0.59
CA VAL A 253 -10.99 8.26 -0.04
C VAL A 253 -11.03 8.34 1.48
N ALA A 254 -11.00 7.18 2.14
CA ALA A 254 -10.97 7.11 3.60
C ALA A 254 -9.51 7.09 4.08
N SER A 255 -9.12 8.06 4.90
CA SER A 255 -7.85 8.03 5.63
C SER A 255 -8.05 7.44 7.03
N CYS A 256 -6.97 7.31 7.78
CA CYS A 256 -7.02 6.91 9.19
C CYS A 256 -7.82 7.88 10.08
N ASP A 257 -8.05 9.13 9.63
CA ASP A 257 -8.72 10.17 10.44
C ASP A 257 -10.04 10.66 9.86
N THR A 258 -10.21 10.65 8.54
CA THR A 258 -11.37 11.29 7.91
C THR A 258 -11.73 10.66 6.56
N LEU A 259 -12.82 11.13 5.97
CA LEU A 259 -13.27 10.77 4.64
C LEU A 259 -13.19 11.99 3.73
N PHE A 260 -12.44 11.87 2.65
CA PHE A 260 -12.38 12.87 1.57
C PHE A 260 -13.36 12.49 0.48
N VAL A 261 -14.16 13.44 0.02
CA VAL A 261 -15.09 13.25 -1.11
C VAL A 261 -14.82 14.32 -2.16
N PHE A 262 -14.51 13.88 -3.37
CA PHE A 262 -14.19 14.70 -4.52
C PHE A 262 -15.35 14.65 -5.50
N LYS A 263 -15.65 15.80 -6.12
CA LYS A 263 -16.55 15.87 -7.27
C LYS A 263 -15.74 15.71 -8.54
N SER A 264 -16.13 14.78 -9.41
CA SER A 264 -15.49 14.54 -10.73
C SER A 264 -16.17 15.33 -11.84
#